data_AF-A0A959DFI2-F1
#
_entry.id   AF-A0A959DFI2-F1
#
_cell.length_a   1.000
_cell.length_b   1.000
_cell.length_c   1.000
_cell.angle_alpha   90.00
_cell.angle_beta   90.00
_cell.angle_gamma   90.00
#
_symmetry.space_group_name_H-M   'P 1'
#
loop_
_entity.id
_entity.type
_entity.pdbx_description
1 polymer ?
#
loop_
_entity_poly.entity_id
_entity_poly.type
_entity_poly.pdbx_seq_one_letter_code
_entity_poly.pdbx_strand_id
1 'polypeptide(L)'
;MSDKRKDPQASLATLQKEVETLLDKAEETRQQLGATRRQILDAQLQASHEMLEHIEAINQFRQEIREMLVQLEGFDPDDLEAIRSMGEQLATAPLFHPQFEELLARKANAANNGRSFDEQLREQVLDRLDEFSFFPGEKENTAHNAAVKNLIHADKLAKTWELPTLSRLLLSQDPAARLDAEAALSLFSKLKEGLQEYLTRIRREDKSLRNSTFGRHAFSTEPDEGLDDFQGLRELLEKMRDAFADSIQRKGPSPLLESLIEEYGLDEDDEEEYEDELLSAFLDDMLDESEGLMFSEDFGPDIEPFFDEDDDEEWMEVENPRFPVGSSVRVTADKGLSPGFSDINIKGWQGRVEDALTNGQEVVYIVALDSPTLQELPERFIEYTCEEEYGSFSRYEFDEEDLEPAAPRDTEEEAFTTQRQLFHRFFWGDIQDDEQAARMYRIMLASPASEDIDNWIAYFHNEVEYPFPAVVEGLALQHIEPGTEIEVLGVEGIDEEEGFGLVASIKKGRAILSYPLMELMPVNEHDPKGQPLLDYRYWADLML
;
A
#
# COMPACT_ATOMS: atom_id res chain seq x y z
N MET A 1 -21.13 -59.93 -6.06
CA MET A 1 -20.21 -58.77 -6.13
C MET A 1 -19.65 -58.59 -4.72
N SER A 2 -18.43 -59.06 -4.50
CA SER A 2 -17.73 -58.95 -3.21
C SER A 2 -17.13 -57.57 -3.13
N ASP A 3 -17.69 -56.74 -2.26
CA ASP A 3 -17.24 -55.39 -1.98
C ASP A 3 -15.86 -55.47 -1.31
N LYS A 4 -14.81 -55.13 -2.06
CA LYS A 4 -13.43 -55.05 -1.55
C LYS A 4 -13.36 -53.89 -0.56
N ARG A 5 -13.80 -54.09 0.68
CA ARG A 5 -13.47 -53.19 1.79
C ARG A 5 -11.94 -53.17 1.89
N LYS A 6 -11.33 -52.06 1.48
CA LYS A 6 -9.90 -51.80 1.67
C LYS A 6 -9.59 -52.00 3.16
N ASP A 7 -8.51 -52.71 3.44
CA ASP A 7 -8.03 -52.95 4.80
C ASP A 7 -7.75 -51.57 5.46
N PRO A 8 -8.50 -51.19 6.52
CA PRO A 8 -8.35 -49.90 7.17
C PRO A 8 -6.92 -49.65 7.69
N GLN A 9 -6.20 -50.71 8.06
CA GLN A 9 -4.81 -50.60 8.53
C GLN A 9 -3.84 -50.25 7.39
N ALA A 10 -4.06 -50.80 6.20
CA ALA A 10 -3.25 -50.47 5.02
C ALA A 10 -3.50 -49.03 4.54
N SER A 11 -4.75 -48.56 4.63
CA SER A 11 -5.12 -47.17 4.34
C SER A 11 -4.51 -46.19 5.34
N LEU A 12 -4.46 -46.55 6.63
CA LEU A 12 -3.88 -45.73 7.68
C LEU A 12 -2.36 -45.57 7.51
N ALA A 13 -1.64 -46.66 7.28
CA ALA A 13 -0.20 -46.62 7.05
C ALA A 13 0.19 -45.80 5.80
N THR A 14 -0.66 -45.80 4.78
CA THR A 14 -0.46 -44.98 3.57
C THR A 14 -0.61 -43.50 3.90
N LEU A 15 -1.68 -43.10 4.60
CA LEU A 15 -1.91 -41.72 5.00
C LEU A 15 -0.83 -41.19 5.96
N GLN A 16 -0.37 -42.00 6.90
CA GLN A 16 0.74 -41.64 7.79
C GLN A 16 2.01 -41.27 7.01
N LYS A 17 2.39 -42.10 6.03
CA LYS A 17 3.55 -41.85 5.18
C LYS A 17 3.38 -40.58 4.32
N GLU A 18 2.18 -40.33 3.83
CA GLU A 18 1.86 -39.10 3.08
C GLU A 18 2.00 -37.85 3.97
N VAL A 19 1.50 -37.91 5.20
CA VAL A 19 1.64 -36.82 6.19
C VAL A 19 3.10 -36.59 6.55
N GLU A 20 3.89 -37.64 6.79
CA GLU A 20 5.35 -37.54 7.00
C GLU A 20 6.05 -36.85 5.83
N THR A 21 5.71 -37.25 4.60
CA THR A 21 6.29 -36.66 3.38
C THR A 21 5.94 -35.17 3.24
N LEU A 22 4.70 -34.79 3.57
CA LEU A 22 4.26 -33.39 3.55
C LEU A 22 4.92 -32.57 4.65
N LEU A 23 5.12 -33.17 5.83
CA LEU A 23 5.81 -32.54 6.95
C LEU A 23 7.26 -32.19 6.58
N ASP A 24 8.00 -33.14 6.02
CA ASP A 24 9.39 -32.91 5.61
C ASP A 24 9.48 -31.78 4.56
N LYS A 25 8.55 -31.77 3.59
CA LYS A 25 8.44 -30.68 2.60
C LYS A 25 8.09 -29.34 3.25
N ALA A 26 7.16 -29.32 4.21
CA ALA A 26 6.74 -28.11 4.90
C ALA A 26 7.90 -27.49 5.69
N GLU A 27 8.74 -28.32 6.30
CA GLU A 27 9.95 -27.87 7.01
C GLU A 27 11.02 -27.34 6.05
N GLU A 28 11.26 -28.03 4.94
CA GLU A 28 12.18 -27.57 3.90
C GLU A 28 11.74 -26.21 3.33
N THR A 29 10.47 -26.07 2.94
CA THR A 29 9.93 -24.80 2.41
C THR A 29 9.96 -23.70 3.47
N ARG A 30 9.67 -24.01 4.75
CA ARG A 30 9.81 -23.04 5.84
C ARG A 30 11.26 -22.58 6.03
N GLN A 31 12.23 -23.49 5.93
CA GLN A 31 13.65 -23.13 6.01
C GLN A 31 14.06 -22.23 4.83
N GLN A 32 13.53 -22.49 3.64
CA GLN A 32 13.73 -21.65 2.45
C GLN A 32 13.16 -20.25 2.67
N LEU A 33 11.89 -20.12 3.09
CA LEU A 33 11.27 -18.83 3.41
C LEU A 33 12.09 -18.05 4.46
N GLY A 34 12.54 -18.73 5.52
CA GLY A 34 13.39 -18.10 6.52
C GLY A 34 14.78 -17.69 6.01
N ALA A 35 15.30 -18.35 4.97
CA ALA A 35 16.52 -17.92 4.29
C ALA A 35 16.26 -16.72 3.37
N THR A 36 15.15 -16.72 2.62
CA THR A 36 14.69 -15.60 1.79
C THR A 36 14.55 -14.33 2.62
N ARG A 37 13.80 -14.38 3.73
CA ARG A 37 13.61 -13.23 4.65
C ARG A 37 14.94 -12.70 5.21
N ARG A 38 15.89 -13.58 5.55
CA ARG A 38 17.22 -13.17 6.03
C ARG A 38 18.03 -12.47 4.94
N GLN A 39 18.01 -13.01 3.72
CA GLN A 39 18.74 -12.42 2.61
C GLN A 39 18.18 -11.03 2.27
N ILE A 40 16.86 -10.88 2.28
CA ILE A 40 16.20 -9.59 2.12
C ILE A 40 16.65 -8.60 3.20
N LEU A 41 16.57 -9.02 4.47
CA LEU A 41 17.02 -8.18 5.59
C LEU A 41 18.48 -7.76 5.45
N ASP A 42 19.38 -8.70 5.13
CA ASP A 42 20.81 -8.41 5.02
C ASP A 42 21.10 -7.45 3.86
N ALA A 43 20.43 -7.61 2.71
CA ALA A 43 20.57 -6.70 1.56
C ALA A 43 20.08 -5.28 1.89
N GLN A 44 18.90 -5.16 2.51
CA GLN A 44 18.32 -3.87 2.91
C GLN A 44 19.18 -3.12 3.92
N LEU A 45 19.74 -3.85 4.91
CA LEU A 45 20.69 -3.27 5.86
C LEU A 45 21.96 -2.78 5.16
N GLN A 46 22.47 -3.54 4.18
CA GLN A 46 23.65 -3.16 3.41
C GLN A 46 23.39 -1.90 2.58
N ALA A 47 22.30 -1.85 1.80
CA ALA A 47 21.94 -0.69 0.98
C ALA A 47 21.76 0.56 1.85
N SER A 48 21.11 0.42 3.01
CA SER A 48 20.94 1.52 3.97
C SER A 48 22.27 2.04 4.52
N HIS A 49 23.24 1.15 4.75
CA HIS A 49 24.59 1.56 5.16
C HIS A 49 25.32 2.29 4.04
N GLU A 50 25.27 1.76 2.82
CA GLU A 50 25.92 2.36 1.65
C GLU A 50 25.36 3.77 1.39
N MET A 51 24.03 3.92 1.33
CA MET A 51 23.38 5.23 1.17
C MET A 51 23.78 6.23 2.27
N LEU A 52 23.80 5.80 3.54
CA LEU A 52 24.24 6.64 4.64
C LEU A 52 25.70 7.10 4.49
N GLU A 53 26.58 6.23 4.00
CA GLU A 53 27.97 6.59 3.71
C GLU A 53 28.06 7.62 2.57
N HIS A 54 27.27 7.46 1.51
CA HIS A 54 27.19 8.43 0.42
C HIS A 54 26.69 9.80 0.92
N ILE A 55 25.61 9.82 1.70
CA ILE A 55 25.03 11.04 2.28
C ILE A 55 26.03 11.76 3.20
N GLU A 56 26.73 11.02 4.06
CA GLU A 56 27.74 11.61 4.95
C GLU A 56 28.89 12.22 4.14
N ALA A 57 29.34 11.55 3.08
CA ALA A 57 30.37 12.06 2.17
C ALA A 57 29.91 13.31 1.40
N ILE A 58 28.69 13.30 0.85
CA ILE A 58 28.07 14.44 0.15
C ILE A 58 28.02 15.67 1.06
N ASN A 59 27.51 15.51 2.30
CA ASN A 59 27.44 16.61 3.26
C ASN A 59 28.84 17.13 3.64
N GLN A 60 29.81 16.23 3.82
CA GLN A 60 31.18 16.63 4.09
C GLN A 60 31.78 17.44 2.92
N PHE A 61 31.66 16.95 1.68
CA PHE A 61 32.19 17.65 0.51
C PHE A 61 31.52 19.01 0.31
N ARG A 62 30.21 19.12 0.56
CA ARG A 62 29.51 20.41 0.53
C ARG A 62 30.11 21.42 1.52
N GLN A 63 30.36 21.00 2.76
CA GLN A 63 30.96 21.87 3.78
C GLN A 63 32.36 22.32 3.36
N GLU A 64 33.17 21.40 2.83
CA GLU A 64 34.50 21.70 2.33
C GLU A 64 34.46 22.67 1.14
N ILE A 65 33.60 22.43 0.14
CA ILE A 65 33.38 23.33 -1.01
C ILE A 65 32.98 24.72 -0.51
N ARG A 66 31.99 24.82 0.37
CA ARG A 66 31.55 26.10 0.94
C ARG A 66 32.70 26.88 1.58
N GLU A 67 33.52 26.22 2.39
CA GLU A 67 34.69 26.86 3.01
C GLU A 67 35.72 27.31 1.97
N MET A 68 35.85 26.57 0.85
CA MET A 68 36.74 26.90 -0.25
C MET A 68 36.24 28.08 -1.09
N LEU A 69 34.94 28.19 -1.37
CA LEU A 69 34.39 29.28 -2.20
C LEU A 69 34.71 30.67 -1.62
N VAL A 70 34.73 30.80 -0.30
CA VAL A 70 35.10 32.07 0.39
C VAL A 70 36.59 32.43 0.21
N GLN A 71 37.44 31.44 -0.09
CA GLN A 71 38.88 31.60 -0.23
C GLN A 71 39.34 31.81 -1.69
N LEU A 72 38.43 31.69 -2.67
CA LEU A 72 38.76 31.85 -4.08
C LEU A 72 39.13 33.30 -4.40
N GLU A 73 40.22 33.46 -5.14
CA GLU A 73 40.77 34.75 -5.59
C GLU A 73 41.29 34.58 -7.02
N GLY A 74 41.31 35.67 -7.81
CA GLY A 74 41.92 35.67 -9.16
C GLY A 74 40.98 35.28 -10.30
N PHE A 75 39.68 35.18 -10.02
CA PHE A 75 38.60 35.09 -11.01
C PHE A 75 38.11 36.48 -11.40
N ASP A 76 37.36 36.60 -12.50
CA ASP A 76 36.69 37.84 -12.89
C ASP A 76 35.63 38.23 -11.84
N PRO A 77 35.30 39.54 -11.66
CA PRO A 77 34.28 39.95 -10.70
C PRO A 77 32.92 39.27 -10.87
N ASP A 78 32.50 38.98 -12.10
CA ASP A 78 31.19 38.39 -12.38
C ASP A 78 31.18 36.90 -11.97
N ASP A 79 32.25 36.16 -12.29
CA ASP A 79 32.48 34.78 -11.79
C ASP A 79 32.52 34.71 -10.26
N LEU A 80 33.20 35.68 -9.62
CA LEU A 80 33.27 35.74 -8.15
C LEU A 80 31.92 36.03 -7.51
N GLU A 81 31.03 36.74 -8.20
CA GLU A 81 29.66 36.98 -7.74
C GLU A 81 28.84 35.70 -7.82
N ALA A 82 28.90 34.96 -8.93
CA ALA A 82 28.24 33.66 -9.11
C ALA A 82 28.74 32.61 -8.09
N ILE A 83 30.06 32.46 -7.94
CA ILE A 83 30.70 31.58 -6.94
C ILE A 83 30.22 31.89 -5.52
N ARG A 84 30.04 33.17 -5.19
CA ARG A 84 29.54 33.59 -3.87
C ARG A 84 28.06 33.33 -3.70
N SER A 85 27.26 33.55 -4.74
CA SER A 85 25.83 33.20 -4.77
C SER A 85 25.65 31.72 -4.46
N MET A 86 26.37 30.85 -5.18
CA MET A 86 26.37 29.40 -4.92
C MET A 86 26.80 29.08 -3.48
N GLY A 87 27.86 29.72 -2.98
CA GLY A 87 28.32 29.51 -1.61
C GLY A 87 27.30 29.92 -0.53
N GLU A 88 26.47 30.92 -0.82
CA GLU A 88 25.35 31.32 0.04
C GLU A 88 24.17 30.33 -0.06
N GLN A 89 23.83 29.87 -1.26
CA GLN A 89 22.76 28.88 -1.45
C GLN A 89 23.09 27.54 -0.78
N LEU A 90 24.31 27.02 -0.98
CA LEU A 90 24.83 25.84 -0.27
C LEU A 90 24.87 26.02 1.26
N ALA A 91 24.84 27.27 1.75
CA ALA A 91 24.82 27.59 3.17
C ALA A 91 23.41 27.71 3.77
N THR A 92 22.42 28.10 2.98
CA THR A 92 21.05 28.38 3.45
C THR A 92 20.04 27.30 3.12
N ALA A 93 20.30 26.48 2.10
CA ALA A 93 19.41 25.39 1.71
C ALA A 93 19.56 24.19 2.68
N PRO A 94 18.47 23.73 3.34
CA PRO A 94 18.47 22.44 4.03
C PRO A 94 18.81 21.36 2.99
N LEU A 95 19.88 20.60 3.24
CA LEU A 95 20.54 19.74 2.23
C LEU A 95 19.68 18.55 1.80
N PHE A 96 18.81 18.13 2.71
CA PHE A 96 17.93 17.00 2.56
C PHE A 96 16.62 17.36 3.26
N HIS A 97 15.54 16.66 2.90
CA HIS A 97 14.28 16.74 3.61
C HIS A 97 14.50 16.63 5.15
N PRO A 98 13.77 17.37 6.02
CA PRO A 98 13.99 17.39 7.47
C PRO A 98 14.06 16.01 8.16
N GLN A 99 13.48 14.99 7.53
CA GLN A 99 13.52 13.61 7.98
C GLN A 99 14.91 12.96 7.85
N PHE A 100 15.74 13.37 6.89
CA PHE A 100 17.13 12.89 6.78
C PHE A 100 18.00 13.45 7.90
N GLU A 101 17.79 14.71 8.28
CA GLU A 101 18.42 15.28 9.48
C GLU A 101 17.98 14.51 10.74
N GLU A 102 16.72 14.09 10.80
CA GLU A 102 16.22 13.22 11.86
C GLU A 102 16.91 11.85 11.84
N LEU A 103 17.16 11.26 10.66
CA LEU A 103 17.81 9.96 10.51
C LEU A 103 19.28 10.00 10.93
N LEU A 104 20.03 11.04 10.55
CA LEU A 104 21.39 11.29 11.04
C LEU A 104 21.39 11.54 12.56
N ALA A 105 20.40 12.28 13.08
CA ALA A 105 20.24 12.48 14.51
C ALA A 105 19.90 11.17 15.24
N ARG A 106 19.07 10.29 14.66
CA ARG A 106 18.76 8.95 15.17
C ARG A 106 20.02 8.08 15.21
N LYS A 107 20.83 8.06 14.15
CA LYS A 107 22.14 7.37 14.11
C LYS A 107 23.07 7.88 15.21
N ALA A 108 23.19 9.19 15.37
CA ALA A 108 23.98 9.82 16.43
C ALA A 108 23.43 9.54 17.85
N ASN A 109 22.11 9.49 18.02
CA ASN A 109 21.44 9.19 19.29
C ASN A 109 21.52 7.70 19.66
N ALA A 110 21.46 6.79 18.69
CA ALA A 110 21.64 5.35 18.89
C ALA A 110 23.01 5.06 19.51
N ALA A 111 24.07 5.71 19.00
CA ALA A 111 25.42 5.64 19.58
C ALA A 111 25.48 6.06 21.06
N ASN A 112 24.55 6.92 21.52
CA ASN A 112 24.48 7.41 22.90
C ASN A 112 23.56 6.58 23.81
N ASN A 113 22.54 5.92 23.26
CA ASN A 113 21.50 5.20 24.02
C ASN A 113 21.75 3.69 24.19
N GLY A 114 22.86 3.16 23.66
CA GLY A 114 23.26 1.77 23.87
C GLY A 114 22.49 0.73 23.05
N ARG A 115 21.68 1.17 22.08
CA ARG A 115 21.16 0.34 20.97
C ARG A 115 21.89 0.74 19.70
N SER A 116 22.27 -0.22 18.85
CA SER A 116 22.86 0.13 17.55
C SER A 116 21.78 0.66 16.62
N PHE A 117 22.13 1.62 15.76
CA PHE A 117 21.26 2.06 14.65
C PHE A 117 20.76 0.85 13.83
N ASP A 118 21.65 -0.11 13.58
CA ASP A 118 21.36 -1.39 12.92
C ASP A 118 20.28 -2.21 13.63
N GLU A 119 20.12 -2.08 14.95
CA GLU A 119 19.09 -2.82 15.70
C GLU A 119 17.71 -2.22 15.45
N GLN A 120 17.62 -0.89 15.37
CA GLN A 120 16.36 -0.18 15.09
C GLN A 120 15.94 -0.36 13.63
N LEU A 121 16.88 -0.21 12.70
CA LEU A 121 16.66 -0.45 11.28
C LEU A 121 16.23 -1.89 11.01
N ARG A 122 16.87 -2.85 11.69
CA ARG A 122 16.49 -4.26 11.64
C ARG A 122 15.08 -4.50 12.19
N GLU A 123 14.70 -3.86 13.29
CA GLU A 123 13.33 -3.96 13.84
C GLU A 123 12.29 -3.46 12.82
N GLN A 124 12.56 -2.32 12.16
CA GLN A 124 11.66 -1.78 11.13
C GLN A 124 11.51 -2.70 9.91
N VAL A 125 12.62 -3.18 9.35
CA VAL A 125 12.58 -4.10 8.20
C VAL A 125 11.88 -5.41 8.58
N LEU A 126 12.05 -5.89 9.82
CA LEU A 126 11.34 -7.08 10.30
C LEU A 126 9.82 -6.85 10.45
N ASP A 127 9.41 -5.71 10.99
CA ASP A 127 7.99 -5.36 11.13
C ASP A 127 7.31 -5.29 9.74
N ARG A 128 7.98 -4.71 8.74
CA ARG A 128 7.50 -4.66 7.34
C ARG A 128 7.49 -6.04 6.66
N LEU A 129 8.53 -6.86 6.87
CA LEU A 129 8.52 -8.26 6.39
C LEU A 129 7.40 -9.10 6.99
N ASP A 130 6.86 -8.70 8.15
CA ASP A 130 5.73 -9.36 8.78
C ASP A 130 4.37 -8.95 8.16
N GLU A 131 4.29 -7.85 7.39
CA GLU A 131 3.11 -7.48 6.57
C GLU A 131 2.88 -8.49 5.44
N PHE A 132 3.97 -9.03 4.88
CA PHE A 132 3.91 -10.11 3.89
C PHE A 132 3.59 -11.47 4.54
N SER A 133 3.56 -11.56 5.87
CA SER A 133 3.27 -12.82 6.55
C SER A 133 1.79 -13.17 6.45
N PHE A 134 1.49 -14.39 6.00
CA PHE A 134 0.12 -14.93 6.09
C PHE A 134 -0.27 -15.33 7.53
N PHE A 135 0.62 -15.14 8.52
CA PHE A 135 0.39 -15.39 9.94
C PHE A 135 0.74 -14.15 10.79
N PRO A 136 0.05 -13.00 10.59
CA PRO A 136 0.40 -11.78 11.30
C PRO A 136 0.20 -11.94 12.81
N GLY A 137 1.23 -11.59 13.59
CA GLY A 137 1.14 -11.49 15.05
C GLY A 137 1.20 -12.79 15.86
N GLU A 138 1.30 -13.99 15.26
CA GLU A 138 1.55 -15.22 16.02
C GLU A 138 3.04 -15.33 16.41
N LYS A 139 3.47 -14.55 17.42
CA LYS A 139 4.77 -14.76 18.07
C LYS A 139 4.92 -16.23 18.46
N GLU A 140 6.14 -16.74 18.37
CA GLU A 140 6.56 -18.12 18.68
C GLU A 140 6.13 -18.53 20.10
N ASN A 141 4.85 -18.84 20.29
CA ASN A 141 4.27 -18.99 21.61
C ASN A 141 4.57 -20.41 22.07
N THR A 142 5.07 -20.56 23.28
CA THR A 142 5.44 -21.86 23.87
C THR A 142 4.19 -22.64 24.32
N ALA A 143 3.15 -22.67 23.49
CA ALA A 143 1.84 -23.29 23.76
C ALA A 143 1.83 -24.81 23.48
N HIS A 144 3.00 -25.46 23.52
CA HIS A 144 3.21 -26.89 23.30
C HIS A 144 2.32 -27.80 24.19
N ASN A 145 1.84 -27.29 25.33
CA ASN A 145 1.02 -28.04 26.29
C ASN A 145 -0.50 -27.86 26.13
N ALA A 146 -0.98 -26.84 25.40
CA ALA A 146 -2.42 -26.61 25.18
C ALA A 146 -2.94 -27.37 23.96
N ALA A 147 -2.14 -27.46 22.88
CA ALA A 147 -2.52 -28.12 21.63
C ALA A 147 -2.76 -29.63 21.78
N VAL A 148 -2.03 -30.32 22.67
CA VAL A 148 -2.21 -31.76 22.93
C VAL A 148 -3.58 -32.07 23.55
N LYS A 149 -4.21 -31.13 24.28
CA LYS A 149 -5.58 -31.31 24.79
C LYS A 149 -6.66 -31.02 23.75
N ASN A 150 -6.34 -30.27 22.69
CA ASN A 150 -7.26 -29.86 21.62
C ASN A 150 -7.15 -30.70 20.34
N LEU A 151 -6.54 -31.88 20.42
CA LEU A 151 -6.41 -32.90 19.36
C LEU A 151 -7.71 -33.24 18.59
N ILE A 152 -8.87 -32.85 19.12
CA ILE A 152 -10.22 -33.06 18.55
C ILE A 152 -10.61 -31.93 17.57
N HIS A 153 -9.86 -30.83 17.49
CA HIS A 153 -10.14 -29.70 16.62
C HIS A 153 -9.03 -29.47 15.59
N ALA A 154 -8.74 -30.50 14.79
CA ALA A 154 -7.78 -30.43 13.68
C ALA A 154 -8.06 -29.26 12.71
N ASP A 155 -9.33 -28.86 12.57
CA ASP A 155 -9.74 -27.71 11.72
C ASP A 155 -9.24 -26.36 12.26
N LYS A 156 -9.01 -26.25 13.58
CA LYS A 156 -8.40 -25.05 14.18
C LYS A 156 -6.88 -25.08 14.09
N LEU A 157 -6.27 -26.26 14.06
CA LEU A 157 -4.82 -26.45 13.96
C LEU A 157 -4.29 -26.15 12.56
N ALA A 158 -5.08 -26.42 11.52
CA ALA A 158 -4.72 -26.16 10.12
C ALA A 158 -4.41 -24.68 9.82
N LYS A 159 -4.86 -23.76 10.68
CA LYS A 159 -4.70 -22.30 10.52
C LYS A 159 -3.52 -21.71 11.32
N THR A 160 -2.69 -22.53 11.95
CA THR A 160 -1.63 -22.06 12.86
C THR A 160 -0.23 -22.29 12.30
N TRP A 161 0.72 -21.39 12.58
CA TRP A 161 2.12 -21.56 12.18
C TRP A 161 2.80 -22.79 12.84
N GLU A 162 2.22 -23.30 13.93
CA GLU A 162 2.71 -24.47 14.68
C GLU A 162 2.33 -25.82 14.06
N LEU A 163 1.55 -25.85 12.99
CA LEU A 163 1.01 -27.09 12.40
C LEU A 163 2.08 -28.16 12.12
N PRO A 164 3.28 -27.86 11.57
CA PRO A 164 4.33 -28.87 11.41
C PRO A 164 4.83 -29.42 12.73
N THR A 165 5.13 -28.56 13.71
CA THR A 165 5.62 -28.97 15.04
C THR A 165 4.60 -29.88 15.74
N LEU A 166 3.32 -29.52 15.65
CA LEU A 166 2.23 -30.31 16.23
C LEU A 166 2.01 -31.62 15.49
N SER A 167 2.06 -31.62 14.16
CA SER A 167 1.96 -32.84 13.33
C SER A 167 3.07 -33.83 13.65
N ARG A 168 4.31 -33.35 13.86
CA ARG A 168 5.45 -34.19 14.26
C ARG A 168 5.28 -34.77 15.66
N LEU A 169 4.81 -33.96 16.61
CA LEU A 169 4.48 -34.43 17.96
C LEU A 169 3.41 -35.53 17.91
N LEU A 170 2.37 -35.36 17.09
CA LEU A 170 1.31 -36.35 16.92
C LEU A 170 1.80 -37.67 16.32
N LEU A 171 2.61 -37.60 15.26
CA LEU A 171 3.23 -38.79 14.65
C LEU A 171 4.09 -39.56 15.66
N SER A 172 4.82 -38.86 16.54
CA SER A 172 5.66 -39.48 17.57
C SER A 172 4.90 -40.23 18.69
N GLN A 173 3.60 -39.96 18.87
CA GLN A 173 2.80 -40.52 19.98
C GLN A 173 2.01 -41.78 19.61
N ASP A 174 2.20 -42.32 18.41
CA ASP A 174 1.46 -43.46 17.86
C ASP A 174 -0.06 -43.34 18.05
N PRO A 175 -0.73 -42.44 17.29
CA PRO A 175 -2.17 -42.19 17.41
C PRO A 175 -3.00 -43.45 17.15
N ALA A 176 -2.48 -44.38 16.33
CA ALA A 176 -3.13 -45.64 15.99
C ALA A 176 -3.25 -46.60 17.19
N ALA A 177 -2.40 -46.44 18.21
CA ALA A 177 -2.49 -47.20 19.46
C ALA A 177 -3.50 -46.60 20.45
N ARG A 178 -3.96 -45.36 20.25
CA ARG A 178 -4.81 -44.61 21.21
C ARG A 178 -6.21 -44.28 20.67
N LEU A 179 -6.37 -44.21 19.36
CA LEU A 179 -7.62 -43.93 18.67
C LEU A 179 -8.12 -45.20 17.98
N ASP A 180 -9.44 -45.31 17.78
CA ASP A 180 -9.96 -46.32 16.86
C ASP A 180 -9.55 -46.00 15.41
N ALA A 181 -9.64 -47.00 14.54
CA ALA A 181 -9.15 -46.89 13.15
C ALA A 181 -9.85 -45.80 12.35
N GLU A 182 -11.12 -45.50 12.63
CA GLU A 182 -11.90 -44.49 11.92
C GLU A 182 -11.51 -43.07 12.36
N ALA A 183 -11.36 -42.87 13.68
CA ALA A 183 -10.85 -41.63 14.25
C ALA A 183 -9.41 -41.34 13.81
N ALA A 184 -8.55 -42.37 13.75
CA ALA A 184 -7.17 -42.22 13.27
C ALA A 184 -7.13 -41.83 11.77
N LEU A 185 -7.94 -42.49 10.93
CA LEU A 185 -8.05 -42.15 9.51
C LEU A 185 -8.55 -40.72 9.29
N SER A 186 -9.56 -40.30 10.05
CA SER A 186 -10.09 -38.93 9.99
C SER A 186 -9.04 -37.90 10.40
N LEU A 187 -8.30 -38.14 11.49
CA LEU A 187 -7.22 -37.26 11.95
C LEU A 187 -6.12 -37.11 10.90
N PHE A 188 -5.60 -38.21 10.35
CA PHE A 188 -4.53 -38.13 9.35
C PHE A 188 -4.99 -37.51 8.02
N SER A 189 -6.26 -37.69 7.63
CA SER A 189 -6.82 -36.98 6.47
C SER A 189 -6.82 -35.47 6.68
N LYS A 190 -7.30 -35.01 7.84
CA LYS A 190 -7.31 -33.58 8.19
C LYS A 190 -5.91 -32.99 8.32
N LEU A 191 -4.97 -33.73 8.92
CA LEU A 191 -3.56 -33.31 8.99
C LEU A 191 -2.94 -33.19 7.60
N LYS A 192 -3.25 -34.13 6.70
CA LYS A 192 -2.79 -34.06 5.31
C LYS A 192 -3.33 -32.81 4.61
N GLU A 193 -4.63 -32.55 4.71
CA GLU A 193 -5.29 -31.38 4.12
C GLU A 193 -4.69 -30.07 4.66
N GLY A 194 -4.56 -29.93 5.98
CA GLY A 194 -3.90 -28.77 6.60
C GLY A 194 -2.42 -28.65 6.19
N LEU A 195 -1.70 -29.78 6.12
CA LEU A 195 -0.40 -29.99 5.46
C LEU A 195 -0.27 -29.25 4.13
N GLN A 196 -1.18 -29.58 3.22
CA GLN A 196 -1.18 -29.10 1.84
C GLN A 196 -1.53 -27.62 1.76
N GLU A 197 -2.48 -27.17 2.59
CA GLU A 197 -2.87 -25.76 2.69
C GLU A 197 -1.71 -24.90 3.22
N TYR A 198 -1.09 -25.31 4.32
CA TYR A 198 0.09 -24.66 4.91
C TYR A 198 1.24 -24.54 3.90
N LEU A 199 1.54 -25.62 3.15
CA LEU A 199 2.55 -25.61 2.09
C LEU A 199 2.22 -24.62 0.97
N THR A 200 0.95 -24.54 0.57
CA THR A 200 0.50 -23.62 -0.47
C THR A 200 0.68 -22.17 -0.02
N ARG A 201 0.32 -21.87 1.23
CA ARG A 201 0.46 -20.55 1.84
C ARG A 201 1.92 -20.10 1.93
N ILE A 202 2.80 -20.92 2.49
CA ILE A 202 4.23 -20.58 2.60
C ILE A 202 4.89 -20.38 1.24
N ARG A 203 4.51 -21.18 0.23
CA ARG A 203 5.04 -20.98 -1.13
C ARG A 203 4.56 -19.68 -1.75
N ARG A 204 3.30 -19.30 -1.50
CA ARG A 204 2.79 -18.00 -1.93
C ARG A 204 3.52 -16.87 -1.22
N GLU A 205 3.76 -17.01 0.07
CA GLU A 205 4.55 -16.05 0.86
C GLU A 205 5.97 -15.90 0.31
N ASP A 206 6.70 -16.99 0.11
CA ASP A 206 8.06 -16.95 -0.43
C ASP A 206 8.08 -16.34 -1.84
N LYS A 207 7.09 -16.67 -2.68
CA LYS A 207 6.96 -16.07 -4.02
C LYS A 207 6.65 -14.57 -3.93
N SER A 208 5.71 -14.17 -3.07
CA SER A 208 5.33 -12.77 -2.86
C SER A 208 6.51 -11.97 -2.33
N LEU A 209 7.24 -12.48 -1.34
CA LEU A 209 8.46 -11.84 -0.83
C LEU A 209 9.54 -11.71 -1.88
N ARG A 210 9.79 -12.75 -2.69
CA ARG A 210 10.78 -12.68 -3.78
C ARG A 210 10.41 -11.69 -4.88
N ASN A 211 9.11 -11.51 -5.12
CA ASN A 211 8.59 -10.61 -6.15
C ASN A 211 8.32 -9.20 -5.63
N SER A 212 8.26 -8.99 -4.31
CA SER A 212 8.18 -7.66 -3.71
C SER A 212 9.39 -6.81 -4.07
N THR A 213 9.29 -5.49 -3.94
CA THR A 213 10.42 -4.56 -4.08
C THR A 213 11.62 -5.01 -3.24
N PHE A 214 11.40 -5.45 -1.99
CA PHE A 214 12.48 -6.00 -1.15
C PHE A 214 13.15 -7.24 -1.73
N GLY A 215 12.36 -8.12 -2.35
CA GLY A 215 12.85 -9.33 -3.00
C GLY A 215 13.62 -9.01 -4.27
N ARG A 216 13.06 -8.14 -5.13
CA ARG A 216 13.72 -7.69 -6.35
C ARG A 216 15.09 -7.10 -6.01
N HIS A 217 15.18 -6.18 -5.07
CA HIS A 217 16.44 -5.61 -4.62
C HIS A 217 17.41 -6.69 -4.07
N ALA A 218 16.95 -7.56 -3.16
CA ALA A 218 17.83 -8.55 -2.52
C ALA A 218 18.30 -9.71 -3.42
N PHE A 219 17.62 -9.93 -4.55
CA PHE A 219 17.91 -10.99 -5.51
C PHE A 219 18.34 -10.47 -6.89
N SER A 220 18.29 -9.16 -7.13
CA SER A 220 18.79 -8.53 -8.35
C SER A 220 20.31 -8.71 -8.46
N THR A 221 20.78 -8.74 -9.71
CA THR A 221 22.21 -8.67 -10.04
C THR A 221 22.61 -7.31 -10.60
N GLU A 222 21.63 -6.45 -10.83
CA GLU A 222 21.81 -5.09 -11.33
C GLU A 222 21.99 -4.14 -10.13
N PRO A 223 22.84 -3.10 -10.26
CA PRO A 223 22.98 -2.07 -9.24
C PRO A 223 21.62 -1.41 -8.96
N ASP A 224 21.45 -0.92 -7.74
CA ASP A 224 20.27 -0.15 -7.36
C ASP A 224 20.39 1.24 -7.99
N GLU A 225 19.43 1.61 -8.85
CA GLU A 225 19.44 2.89 -9.58
C GLU A 225 19.48 4.09 -8.61
N GLY A 226 18.79 4.00 -7.47
CA GLY A 226 18.84 5.05 -6.44
C GLY A 226 20.21 5.18 -5.78
N LEU A 227 20.94 4.07 -5.56
CA LEU A 227 22.33 4.14 -5.07
C LEU A 227 23.30 4.71 -6.10
N ASP A 228 23.08 4.43 -7.39
CA ASP A 228 23.89 4.95 -8.48
C ASP A 228 23.78 6.49 -8.56
N ASP A 229 22.61 7.07 -8.29
CA ASP A 229 22.42 8.52 -8.22
C ASP A 229 23.19 9.16 -7.06
N PHE A 230 23.11 8.57 -5.86
CA PHE A 230 23.90 9.03 -4.70
C PHE A 230 25.40 8.88 -4.94
N GLN A 231 25.82 7.85 -5.67
CA GLN A 231 27.20 7.68 -6.07
C GLN A 231 27.62 8.76 -7.08
N GLY A 232 26.83 9.00 -8.11
CA GLY A 232 27.08 10.02 -9.13
C GLY A 232 27.22 11.41 -8.53
N LEU A 233 26.28 11.81 -7.66
CA LEU A 233 26.33 13.09 -6.95
C LEU A 233 27.56 13.20 -6.04
N ARG A 234 27.91 12.13 -5.30
CA ARG A 234 29.11 12.10 -4.47
C ARG A 234 30.38 12.30 -5.31
N GLU A 235 30.49 11.61 -6.44
CA GLU A 235 31.64 11.71 -7.34
C GLU A 235 31.76 13.13 -7.95
N LEU A 236 30.64 13.72 -8.35
CA LEU A 236 30.58 15.10 -8.83
C LEU A 236 31.11 16.09 -7.78
N LEU A 237 30.57 16.04 -6.56
CA LEU A 237 31.00 16.93 -5.46
C LEU A 237 32.46 16.70 -5.07
N GLU A 238 32.95 15.46 -5.14
CA GLU A 238 34.37 15.18 -4.92
C GLU A 238 35.25 15.87 -5.98
N LYS A 239 34.90 15.77 -7.26
CA LYS A 239 35.61 16.44 -8.35
C LYS A 239 35.57 17.97 -8.19
N MET A 240 34.42 18.53 -7.82
CA MET A 240 34.27 19.97 -7.55
C MET A 240 35.18 20.44 -6.42
N ARG A 241 35.19 19.72 -5.29
CA ARG A 241 36.08 20.00 -4.16
C ARG A 241 37.53 20.08 -4.62
N ASP A 242 37.97 19.10 -5.39
CA ASP A 242 39.36 19.02 -5.85
C ASP A 242 39.70 20.15 -6.85
N ALA A 243 38.75 20.51 -7.72
CA ALA A 243 38.89 21.63 -8.64
C ALA A 243 39.04 22.97 -7.91
N PHE A 244 38.18 23.25 -6.91
CA PHE A 244 38.27 24.46 -6.11
C PHE A 244 39.54 24.52 -5.26
N ALA A 245 39.98 23.37 -4.71
CA ALA A 245 41.24 23.30 -3.97
C ALA A 245 42.45 23.66 -4.86
N ASP A 246 42.49 23.18 -6.11
CA ASP A 246 43.53 23.54 -7.07
C ASP A 246 43.45 25.02 -7.48
N SER A 247 42.24 25.57 -7.66
CA SER A 247 42.03 27.00 -7.93
C SER A 247 42.55 27.90 -6.82
N ILE A 248 42.30 27.55 -5.54
CA ILE A 248 42.86 28.28 -4.39
C ILE A 248 44.39 28.24 -4.42
N GLN A 249 44.98 27.08 -4.71
CA GLN A 249 46.43 26.93 -4.79
C GLN A 249 47.06 27.80 -5.89
N ARG A 250 46.37 27.92 -7.02
CA ARG A 250 46.83 28.68 -8.20
C ARG A 250 46.52 30.17 -8.13
N LYS A 251 45.54 30.57 -7.32
CA LYS A 251 44.98 31.93 -7.28
C LYS A 251 44.39 32.34 -8.63
N GLY A 252 43.55 31.46 -9.18
CA GLY A 252 42.87 31.64 -10.46
C GLY A 252 42.16 30.36 -10.90
N PRO A 253 41.57 30.34 -12.11
CA PRO A 253 40.83 29.19 -12.62
C PRO A 253 41.71 27.94 -12.72
N SER A 254 41.13 26.80 -12.35
CA SER A 254 41.77 25.48 -12.40
C SER A 254 41.43 24.79 -13.71
N PRO A 255 42.40 24.11 -14.36
CA PRO A 255 42.10 23.22 -15.47
C PRO A 255 41.16 22.05 -15.10
N LEU A 256 41.07 21.71 -13.81
CA LEU A 256 40.11 20.71 -13.32
C LEU A 256 38.68 21.26 -13.32
N LEU A 257 38.53 22.57 -13.07
CA LEU A 257 37.24 23.25 -13.15
C LEU A 257 36.80 23.34 -14.61
N GLU A 258 37.72 23.69 -15.52
CA GLU A 258 37.47 23.67 -16.97
C GLU A 258 37.04 22.27 -17.45
N SER A 259 37.71 21.20 -17.03
CA SER A 259 37.32 19.84 -17.42
C SER A 259 35.98 19.39 -16.81
N LEU A 260 35.63 19.91 -15.64
CA LEU A 260 34.34 19.61 -15.00
C LEU A 260 33.20 20.25 -15.79
N ILE A 261 33.39 21.51 -16.21
CA ILE A 261 32.45 22.24 -17.07
C ILE A 261 32.32 21.56 -18.43
N GLU A 262 33.40 21.02 -19.02
CA GLU A 262 33.31 20.24 -20.27
C GLU A 262 32.59 18.89 -20.08
N GLU A 263 32.67 18.27 -18.90
CA GLU A 263 32.09 16.95 -18.63
C GLU A 263 30.59 17.03 -18.27
N TYR A 264 30.18 18.11 -17.59
CA TYR A 264 28.85 18.29 -17.01
C TYR A 264 28.17 19.61 -17.45
N GLY A 265 28.71 20.31 -18.45
CA GLY A 265 28.17 21.58 -18.93
C GLY A 265 27.01 21.43 -19.90
N LEU A 266 26.35 22.56 -20.18
CA LEU A 266 25.19 22.70 -21.06
C LEU A 266 25.42 22.06 -22.44
N ASP A 267 24.35 21.51 -23.03
CA ASP A 267 24.35 20.92 -24.38
C ASP A 267 25.00 21.86 -25.41
N GLU A 268 25.69 21.30 -26.43
CA GLU A 268 26.42 22.04 -27.49
C GLU A 268 25.58 23.13 -28.21
N ASP A 269 24.24 23.07 -28.10
CA ASP A 269 23.31 24.05 -28.67
C ASP A 269 23.19 25.36 -27.86
N ASP A 270 23.59 25.38 -26.58
CA ASP A 270 23.56 26.56 -25.69
C ASP A 270 24.95 27.25 -25.51
N GLU A 271 26.03 26.62 -25.98
CA GLU A 271 27.41 27.14 -25.87
C GLU A 271 27.62 28.47 -26.62
N GLU A 272 26.88 28.74 -27.71
CA GLU A 272 27.03 29.98 -28.51
C GLU A 272 26.49 31.23 -27.79
N GLU A 273 25.65 31.08 -26.74
CA GLU A 273 25.02 32.22 -26.05
C GLU A 273 25.79 32.67 -24.78
N TYR A 274 26.67 31.82 -24.21
CA TYR A 274 27.33 32.06 -22.91
C TYR A 274 28.88 31.95 -22.91
N GLU A 275 29.57 32.19 -24.04
CA GLU A 275 31.05 32.10 -24.11
C GLU A 275 31.81 32.89 -23.02
N ASP A 276 31.25 34.01 -22.52
CA ASP A 276 31.85 34.87 -21.48
C ASP A 276 31.31 34.60 -20.05
N GLU A 277 30.27 33.76 -19.88
CA GLU A 277 29.54 33.51 -18.62
C GLU A 277 29.37 32.00 -18.32
N LEU A 278 30.23 31.16 -18.92
CA LEU A 278 30.11 29.70 -18.93
C LEU A 278 30.22 29.07 -17.53
N LEU A 279 31.05 29.65 -16.65
CA LEU A 279 31.18 29.21 -15.26
C LEU A 279 29.92 29.56 -14.46
N SER A 280 29.35 30.75 -14.63
CA SER A 280 28.10 31.12 -13.95
C SER A 280 26.93 30.25 -14.38
N ALA A 281 26.78 29.99 -15.68
CA ALA A 281 25.71 29.16 -16.22
C ALA A 281 25.82 27.70 -15.74
N PHE A 282 27.03 27.14 -15.73
CA PHE A 282 27.30 25.81 -15.19
C PHE A 282 26.96 25.71 -13.69
N LEU A 283 27.30 26.73 -12.90
CA LEU A 283 27.01 26.72 -11.46
C LEU A 283 25.52 26.88 -11.17
N ASP A 284 24.77 27.65 -11.97
CA ASP A 284 23.31 27.80 -11.85
C ASP A 284 22.56 26.51 -12.27
N ASP A 285 22.95 25.88 -13.39
CA ASP A 285 22.33 24.63 -13.86
C ASP A 285 22.58 23.46 -12.90
N MET A 286 23.80 23.39 -12.34
CA MET A 286 24.12 22.45 -11.26
C MET A 286 23.27 22.67 -10.01
N LEU A 287 22.91 23.91 -9.69
CA LEU A 287 22.04 24.19 -8.54
C LEU A 287 20.64 23.67 -8.81
N ASP A 288 20.09 23.89 -10.01
CA ASP A 288 18.77 23.40 -10.42
C ASP A 288 18.71 21.86 -10.48
N GLU A 289 19.72 21.19 -11.04
CA GLU A 289 19.79 19.71 -11.06
C GLU A 289 19.98 19.12 -9.65
N SER A 290 20.82 19.76 -8.82
CA SER A 290 21.00 19.35 -7.44
C SER A 290 19.74 19.60 -6.61
N GLU A 291 18.93 20.61 -6.93
CA GLU A 291 17.65 20.83 -6.28
C GLU A 291 16.65 19.71 -6.63
N GLY A 292 16.63 19.22 -7.87
CA GLY A 292 15.80 18.09 -8.30
C GLY A 292 16.10 16.78 -7.58
N LEU A 293 17.38 16.50 -7.27
CA LEU A 293 17.81 15.31 -6.54
C LEU A 293 17.78 15.48 -5.00
N MET A 294 17.84 16.72 -4.48
CA MET A 294 17.89 17.01 -3.04
C MET A 294 16.56 17.47 -2.43
N PHE A 295 15.57 17.84 -3.28
CA PHE A 295 14.26 18.36 -2.87
C PHE A 295 13.06 17.74 -3.58
N SER A 296 13.22 16.71 -4.42
CA SER A 296 12.06 16.02 -4.97
C SER A 296 11.15 15.55 -3.84
N GLU A 297 9.87 15.91 -3.93
CA GLU A 297 8.82 15.46 -3.00
C GLU A 297 8.71 13.92 -3.00
N ASP A 298 9.23 13.25 -4.03
CA ASP A 298 9.38 11.78 -4.12
C ASP A 298 10.27 11.19 -3.02
N PHE A 299 11.06 12.01 -2.30
CA PHE A 299 11.90 11.58 -1.17
C PHE A 299 11.42 12.08 0.22
N GLY A 300 10.15 12.51 0.35
CA GLY A 300 9.45 12.69 1.64
C GLY A 300 8.03 12.10 1.57
N PRO A 301 7.31 11.82 2.67
CA PRO A 301 7.58 11.91 4.09
C PRO A 301 7.85 10.53 4.73
N ASP A 302 8.38 9.57 3.98
CA ASP A 302 8.72 8.26 4.48
C ASP A 302 10.08 7.85 3.92
N ILE A 303 11.16 8.26 4.60
CA ILE A 303 12.46 7.58 4.48
C ILE A 303 12.32 6.23 5.20
N GLU A 304 11.45 5.40 4.65
CA GLU A 304 11.55 3.98 4.75
C GLU A 304 12.70 3.59 3.81
N PRO A 305 13.72 2.86 4.30
CA PRO A 305 14.91 2.59 3.50
C PRO A 305 14.57 1.77 2.26
N PHE A 306 14.60 2.38 1.07
CA PHE A 306 14.36 1.70 -0.22
C PHE A 306 12.96 1.09 -0.36
N PHE A 307 11.94 1.86 0.00
CA PHE A 307 10.55 1.52 -0.23
C PHE A 307 10.06 2.38 -1.38
N ASP A 308 10.51 2.06 -2.59
CA ASP A 308 9.72 2.44 -3.76
C ASP A 308 8.39 1.65 -3.64
N GLU A 309 7.33 2.37 -3.28
CA GLU A 309 5.97 1.92 -3.57
C GLU A 309 5.69 1.97 -5.07
N ASP A 310 6.52 2.66 -5.87
CA ASP A 310 6.29 2.80 -7.31
C ASP A 310 7.37 2.08 -8.13
N ASP A 311 7.29 0.76 -8.08
CA ASP A 311 7.74 -0.08 -9.19
C ASP A 311 6.59 -1.04 -9.53
N ASP A 312 5.38 -0.46 -9.55
CA ASP A 312 4.26 -0.96 -10.31
C ASP A 312 4.73 -1.08 -11.76
N GLU A 313 4.64 -2.28 -12.33
CA GLU A 313 4.75 -2.42 -13.78
C GLU A 313 3.82 -1.35 -14.40
N GLU A 314 4.37 -0.36 -15.09
CA GLU A 314 3.62 0.81 -15.53
C GLU A 314 2.49 0.35 -16.47
N TRP A 315 1.30 0.13 -15.91
CA TRP A 315 0.13 -0.37 -16.63
C TRP A 315 -0.44 0.78 -17.43
N MET A 316 -0.18 0.77 -18.73
CA MET A 316 -0.67 1.79 -19.66
C MET A 316 -2.01 1.37 -20.26
N GLU A 317 -2.87 2.35 -20.54
CA GLU A 317 -4.08 2.13 -21.34
C GLU A 317 -3.71 1.61 -22.75
N VAL A 318 -4.42 0.58 -23.21
CA VAL A 318 -4.26 0.06 -24.57
C VAL A 318 -5.00 0.96 -25.56
N GLU A 319 -4.29 1.63 -26.47
CA GLU A 319 -4.93 2.54 -27.46
C GLU A 319 -6.00 1.86 -28.35
N ASN A 320 -5.84 0.57 -28.67
CA ASN A 320 -6.73 -0.17 -29.56
C ASN A 320 -6.99 -1.60 -29.04
N PRO A 321 -7.76 -1.75 -27.96
CA PRO A 321 -7.95 -3.05 -27.34
C PRO A 321 -8.86 -3.92 -28.22
N ARG A 322 -8.66 -5.24 -28.17
CA ARG A 322 -9.48 -6.22 -28.91
C ARG A 322 -10.95 -6.13 -28.51
N PHE A 323 -11.23 -5.88 -27.24
CA PHE A 323 -12.56 -5.56 -26.74
C PHE A 323 -12.61 -4.06 -26.40
N PRO A 324 -13.28 -3.23 -27.21
CA PRO A 324 -13.38 -1.80 -26.95
C PRO A 324 -13.99 -1.50 -25.57
N VAL A 325 -13.51 -0.46 -24.91
CA VAL A 325 -14.15 0.10 -23.69
C VAL A 325 -15.63 0.39 -23.96
N GLY A 326 -16.49 0.02 -23.01
CA GLY A 326 -17.95 0.08 -23.10
C GLY A 326 -18.60 -1.12 -23.82
N SER A 327 -17.82 -1.99 -24.47
CA SER A 327 -18.35 -3.22 -25.09
C SER A 327 -18.65 -4.28 -24.03
N SER A 328 -19.55 -5.21 -24.35
CA SER A 328 -19.89 -6.32 -23.46
C SER A 328 -19.11 -7.58 -23.80
N VAL A 329 -18.59 -8.24 -22.77
CA VAL A 329 -17.79 -9.46 -22.87
C VAL A 329 -18.32 -10.53 -21.93
N ARG A 330 -18.12 -11.79 -22.30
CA ARG A 330 -18.43 -12.96 -21.48
C ARG A 330 -17.16 -13.73 -21.16
N VAL A 331 -17.05 -14.17 -19.92
CA VAL A 331 -15.96 -14.99 -19.42
C VAL A 331 -16.14 -16.42 -19.91
N THR A 332 -15.12 -16.95 -20.58
CA THR A 332 -15.08 -18.33 -21.10
C THR A 332 -14.29 -19.28 -20.20
N ALA A 333 -13.45 -18.72 -19.31
CA ALA A 333 -12.63 -19.44 -18.36
C ALA A 333 -13.47 -20.32 -17.43
N ASP A 334 -13.11 -21.61 -17.34
CA ASP A 334 -13.73 -22.57 -16.42
C ASP A 334 -12.89 -22.67 -15.15
N LYS A 335 -12.89 -21.58 -14.37
CA LYS A 335 -12.10 -21.45 -13.14
C LYS A 335 -12.98 -20.97 -11.98
N GLY A 336 -12.57 -21.32 -10.76
CA GLY A 336 -13.16 -20.74 -9.56
C GLY A 336 -12.74 -19.28 -9.42
N LEU A 337 -13.59 -18.45 -8.83
CA LEU A 337 -13.36 -17.00 -8.68
C LEU A 337 -12.03 -16.69 -8.00
N SER A 338 -11.77 -17.34 -6.88
CA SER A 338 -10.53 -17.20 -6.13
C SER A 338 -10.26 -18.48 -5.32
N PRO A 339 -9.06 -18.66 -4.75
CA PRO A 339 -8.76 -19.80 -3.89
C PRO A 339 -9.73 -19.94 -2.69
N GLY A 340 -10.22 -18.82 -2.15
CA GLY A 340 -11.19 -18.80 -1.05
C GLY A 340 -12.63 -19.08 -1.50
N PHE A 341 -12.95 -18.83 -2.77
CA PHE A 341 -14.27 -19.01 -3.38
C PHE A 341 -14.18 -19.89 -4.64
N SER A 342 -13.40 -20.96 -4.56
CA SER A 342 -13.14 -21.84 -5.71
C SER A 342 -14.38 -22.61 -6.17
N ASP A 343 -15.43 -22.64 -5.35
CA ASP A 343 -16.72 -23.24 -5.68
C ASP A 343 -17.64 -22.29 -6.48
N ILE A 344 -17.32 -21.00 -6.55
CA ILE A 344 -18.01 -20.03 -7.41
C ILE A 344 -17.35 -20.09 -8.79
N ASN A 345 -18.04 -20.68 -9.77
CA ASN A 345 -17.55 -20.75 -11.15
C ASN A 345 -17.88 -19.45 -11.89
N ILE A 346 -16.85 -18.80 -12.45
CA ILE A 346 -16.99 -17.54 -13.18
C ILE A 346 -17.33 -17.72 -14.66
N LYS A 347 -17.33 -18.97 -15.14
CA LYS A 347 -17.65 -19.28 -16.53
C LYS A 347 -19.06 -18.81 -16.88
N GLY A 348 -19.16 -18.02 -17.93
CA GLY A 348 -20.42 -17.45 -18.41
C GLY A 348 -20.82 -16.15 -17.72
N TRP A 349 -20.04 -15.68 -16.74
CA TRP A 349 -20.19 -14.32 -16.23
C TRP A 349 -20.06 -13.33 -17.38
N GLN A 350 -20.82 -12.25 -17.30
CA GLN A 350 -20.84 -11.25 -18.35
C GLN A 350 -20.79 -9.86 -17.72
N GLY A 351 -20.11 -8.95 -18.41
CA GLY A 351 -19.97 -7.58 -17.97
C GLY A 351 -19.63 -6.65 -19.12
N ARG A 352 -19.28 -5.42 -18.77
CA ARG A 352 -18.87 -4.35 -19.67
C ARG A 352 -17.41 -4.02 -19.40
N VAL A 353 -16.63 -3.87 -20.46
CA VAL A 353 -15.23 -3.46 -20.36
C VAL A 353 -15.22 -2.01 -19.87
N GLU A 354 -14.65 -1.78 -18.69
CA GLU A 354 -14.36 -0.44 -18.17
C GLU A 354 -13.00 0.03 -18.67
N ASP A 355 -12.00 -0.85 -18.62
CA ASP A 355 -10.63 -0.52 -19.01
C ASP A 355 -9.90 -1.72 -19.64
N ALA A 356 -8.84 -1.42 -20.39
CA ALA A 356 -7.91 -2.38 -20.96
C ALA A 356 -6.48 -1.87 -20.76
N LEU A 357 -5.73 -2.56 -19.91
CA LEU A 357 -4.40 -2.16 -19.46
C LEU A 357 -3.33 -3.11 -19.99
N THR A 358 -2.12 -2.60 -20.20
CA THR A 358 -0.95 -3.40 -20.59
C THR A 358 0.34 -2.94 -19.91
N ASN A 359 1.16 -3.91 -19.52
CA ASN A 359 2.55 -3.72 -19.09
C ASN A 359 3.55 -3.97 -20.26
N GLY A 360 3.07 -3.99 -21.51
CA GLY A 360 3.85 -4.31 -22.71
C GLY A 360 4.06 -5.81 -22.98
N GLN A 361 3.77 -6.70 -22.02
CA GLN A 361 3.84 -8.16 -22.20
C GLN A 361 2.46 -8.81 -22.27
N GLU A 362 1.54 -8.37 -21.41
CA GLU A 362 0.19 -8.90 -21.34
C GLU A 362 -0.86 -7.78 -21.37
N VAL A 363 -2.09 -8.16 -21.69
CA VAL A 363 -3.25 -7.26 -21.73
C VAL A 363 -4.30 -7.81 -20.78
N VAL A 364 -4.69 -6.98 -19.82
CA VAL A 364 -5.71 -7.28 -18.82
C VAL A 364 -6.89 -6.35 -19.03
N TYR A 365 -8.10 -6.89 -18.92
CA TYR A 365 -9.34 -6.14 -19.05
C TYR A 365 -10.02 -6.03 -17.70
N ILE A 366 -10.35 -4.80 -17.29
CA ILE A 366 -11.21 -4.54 -16.14
C ILE A 366 -12.65 -4.59 -16.62
N VAL A 367 -13.43 -5.53 -16.06
CA VAL A 367 -14.81 -5.78 -16.45
C VAL A 367 -15.74 -5.52 -15.27
N ALA A 368 -16.63 -4.54 -15.41
CA ALA A 368 -17.76 -4.35 -14.52
C ALA A 368 -18.87 -5.34 -14.86
N LEU A 369 -19.24 -6.17 -13.88
CA LEU A 369 -20.29 -7.18 -14.03
C LEU A 369 -21.65 -6.54 -14.32
N ASP A 370 -22.41 -7.17 -15.22
CA ASP A 370 -23.77 -6.73 -15.52
C ASP A 370 -24.76 -7.13 -14.40
N SER A 371 -25.90 -6.46 -14.37
CA SER A 371 -26.96 -6.65 -13.36
C SER A 371 -27.42 -8.10 -13.21
N PRO A 372 -27.61 -8.92 -14.27
CA PRO A 372 -27.92 -10.34 -14.07
C PRO A 372 -26.79 -11.11 -13.40
N THR A 373 -25.53 -10.87 -13.74
CA THR A 373 -24.40 -11.56 -13.09
C THR A 373 -24.31 -11.16 -11.62
N LEU A 374 -24.45 -9.87 -11.32
CA LEU A 374 -24.45 -9.35 -9.94
C LEU A 374 -25.55 -10.00 -9.08
N GLN A 375 -26.75 -10.20 -9.63
CA GLN A 375 -27.86 -10.85 -8.93
C GLN A 375 -27.67 -12.35 -8.69
N GLU A 376 -26.80 -12.99 -9.48
CA GLU A 376 -26.47 -14.42 -9.33
C GLU A 376 -25.30 -14.66 -8.38
N LEU A 377 -24.59 -13.61 -7.94
CA LEU A 377 -23.52 -13.72 -6.97
C LEU A 377 -24.06 -14.28 -5.64
N PRO A 378 -23.38 -15.24 -5.00
CA PRO A 378 -23.78 -15.75 -3.69
C PRO A 378 -23.75 -14.65 -2.62
N GLU A 379 -24.80 -14.55 -1.80
CA GLU A 379 -24.89 -13.55 -0.73
C GLU A 379 -23.67 -13.60 0.20
N ARG A 380 -23.24 -14.82 0.60
CA ARG A 380 -22.03 -15.04 1.42
C ARG A 380 -20.74 -14.45 0.84
N PHE A 381 -20.68 -14.31 -0.48
CA PHE A 381 -19.53 -13.75 -1.17
C PHE A 381 -19.60 -12.22 -1.20
N ILE A 382 -20.78 -11.67 -1.43
CA ILE A 382 -20.99 -10.21 -1.37
C ILE A 382 -20.75 -9.71 0.07
N GLU A 383 -21.29 -10.40 1.08
CA GLU A 383 -21.06 -10.10 2.50
C GLU A 383 -19.56 -10.06 2.83
N TYR A 384 -18.84 -11.14 2.48
CA TYR A 384 -17.40 -11.21 2.71
C TYR A 384 -16.64 -10.07 2.04
N THR A 385 -16.96 -9.76 0.79
CA THR A 385 -16.28 -8.70 0.03
C THR A 385 -16.63 -7.31 0.55
N CYS A 386 -17.80 -7.11 1.16
CA CYS A 386 -18.16 -5.84 1.80
C CYS A 386 -17.47 -5.64 3.17
N GLU A 387 -17.08 -6.71 3.86
CA GLU A 387 -16.35 -6.65 5.14
C GLU A 387 -14.84 -6.46 4.96
N GLU A 388 -14.28 -6.90 3.83
CA GLU A 388 -12.85 -6.76 3.54
C GLU A 388 -12.55 -5.36 2.97
N GLU A 389 -11.55 -4.69 3.55
CA GLU A 389 -11.24 -3.26 3.42
C GLU A 389 -10.90 -2.79 1.97
N TYR A 390 -10.72 -3.72 1.01
CA TYR A 390 -10.26 -3.41 -0.36
C TYR A 390 -10.95 -4.21 -1.48
N GLY A 391 -12.14 -4.79 -1.25
CA GLY A 391 -12.80 -5.67 -2.23
C GLY A 391 -13.97 -5.02 -2.98
N SER A 392 -13.90 -4.92 -4.31
CA SER A 392 -15.10 -4.70 -5.15
C SER A 392 -15.66 -6.04 -5.64
N PHE A 393 -16.89 -6.39 -5.28
CA PHE A 393 -17.54 -7.61 -5.78
C PHE A 393 -18.06 -7.48 -7.22
N SER A 394 -18.04 -6.27 -7.79
CA SER A 394 -18.66 -5.95 -9.08
C SER A 394 -17.65 -5.79 -10.23
N ARG A 395 -16.36 -5.66 -9.94
CA ARG A 395 -15.30 -5.44 -10.93
C ARG A 395 -14.25 -6.53 -10.83
N TYR A 396 -13.82 -7.06 -11.97
CA TYR A 396 -12.79 -8.08 -12.03
C TYR A 396 -11.90 -7.91 -13.23
N GLU A 397 -10.64 -8.30 -13.04
CA GLU A 397 -9.63 -8.38 -14.07
C GLU A 397 -9.71 -9.74 -14.79
N PHE A 398 -9.62 -9.68 -16.13
CA PHE A 398 -9.59 -10.86 -16.98
C PHE A 398 -8.51 -10.73 -18.05
N ASP A 399 -7.81 -11.85 -18.29
CA ASP A 399 -6.91 -11.99 -19.42
C ASP A 399 -7.70 -11.90 -20.73
N GLU A 400 -7.08 -11.35 -21.79
CA GLU A 400 -7.72 -11.25 -23.10
C GLU A 400 -8.22 -12.61 -23.64
N GLU A 401 -7.50 -13.70 -23.36
CA GLU A 401 -7.83 -15.04 -23.83
C GLU A 401 -9.06 -15.64 -23.13
N ASP A 402 -9.38 -15.15 -21.93
CA ASP A 402 -10.49 -15.64 -21.12
C ASP A 402 -11.83 -15.00 -21.51
N LEU A 403 -11.83 -14.05 -22.45
CA LEU A 403 -13.01 -13.27 -22.85
C LEU A 403 -13.50 -13.58 -24.27
N GLU A 404 -14.83 -13.55 -24.45
CA GLU A 404 -15.47 -13.54 -25.76
C GLU A 404 -16.46 -12.36 -25.91
N PRO A 405 -16.69 -11.83 -27.12
CA PRO A 405 -17.68 -10.78 -27.33
C PRO A 405 -19.09 -11.26 -26.97
N ALA A 406 -19.85 -10.42 -26.28
CA ALA A 406 -21.22 -10.69 -25.89
C ALA A 406 -22.16 -9.54 -26.27
N ALA A 407 -23.46 -9.82 -26.38
CA ALA A 407 -24.47 -8.78 -26.49
C ALA A 407 -24.82 -8.26 -25.10
N PRO A 408 -24.97 -6.93 -24.90
CA PRO A 408 -25.35 -6.37 -23.60
C PRO A 408 -26.69 -6.94 -23.14
N ARG A 409 -26.78 -7.29 -21.85
CA ARG A 409 -28.02 -7.77 -21.21
C ARG A 409 -28.78 -6.68 -20.47
N ASP A 410 -28.09 -5.57 -20.19
CA ASP A 410 -28.58 -4.41 -19.47
C ASP A 410 -27.90 -3.11 -19.95
N THR A 411 -28.26 -2.02 -19.29
CA THR A 411 -27.61 -0.70 -19.36
C THR A 411 -26.63 -0.51 -18.21
N GLU A 412 -25.70 0.43 -18.36
CA GLU A 412 -24.75 0.81 -17.31
C GLU A 412 -25.46 1.34 -16.05
N GLU A 413 -26.53 2.13 -16.22
CA GLU A 413 -27.36 2.62 -15.12
C GLU A 413 -28.05 1.48 -14.33
N GLU A 414 -28.52 0.44 -15.02
CA GLU A 414 -29.11 -0.75 -14.39
C GLU A 414 -28.06 -1.58 -13.62
N ALA A 415 -26.86 -1.75 -14.17
CA ALA A 415 -25.75 -2.42 -13.52
C ALA A 415 -25.32 -1.67 -12.25
N PHE A 416 -25.09 -0.36 -12.35
CA PHE A 416 -24.73 0.52 -11.23
C PHE A 416 -25.80 0.52 -10.13
N THR A 417 -27.07 0.65 -10.52
CA THR A 417 -28.21 0.56 -9.58
C THR A 417 -28.21 -0.78 -8.84
N THR A 418 -27.99 -1.89 -9.56
CA THR A 418 -27.99 -3.24 -8.97
C THR A 418 -26.81 -3.42 -8.01
N GLN A 419 -25.62 -2.99 -8.40
CA GLN A 419 -24.42 -3.00 -7.57
C GLN A 419 -24.69 -2.28 -6.25
N ARG A 420 -25.23 -1.06 -6.30
CA ARG A 420 -25.47 -0.25 -5.09
C ARG A 420 -26.53 -0.83 -4.20
N GLN A 421 -27.61 -1.36 -4.79
CA GLN A 421 -28.63 -2.06 -4.02
C GLN A 421 -28.08 -3.25 -3.26
N LEU A 422 -27.14 -4.00 -3.86
CA LEU A 422 -26.45 -5.10 -3.19
C LEU A 422 -25.47 -4.59 -2.13
N PHE A 423 -24.59 -3.65 -2.48
CA PHE A 423 -23.60 -3.08 -1.57
C PHE A 423 -24.26 -2.54 -0.29
N HIS A 424 -25.23 -1.62 -0.42
CA HIS A 424 -25.88 -1.05 0.76
C HIS A 424 -26.75 -2.04 1.53
N ARG A 425 -27.18 -3.14 0.90
CA ARG A 425 -27.94 -4.19 1.59
C ARG A 425 -27.03 -5.01 2.52
N PHE A 426 -25.76 -5.18 2.19
CA PHE A 426 -24.83 -6.03 2.94
C PHE A 426 -23.84 -5.24 3.80
N PHE A 427 -23.44 -4.03 3.42
CA PHE A 427 -22.44 -3.23 4.12
C PHE A 427 -22.95 -2.62 5.43
N TRP A 428 -24.14 -2.03 5.42
CA TRP A 428 -24.65 -1.23 6.56
C TRP A 428 -25.28 -2.06 7.69
N GLY A 429 -25.21 -3.39 7.60
CA GLY A 429 -25.84 -4.32 8.53
C GLY A 429 -27.20 -4.84 8.05
N ASP A 430 -27.90 -5.58 8.92
CA ASP A 430 -29.18 -6.20 8.57
C ASP A 430 -30.30 -5.15 8.46
N ILE A 431 -30.60 -4.72 7.23
CA ILE A 431 -31.67 -3.77 6.93
C ILE A 431 -33.08 -4.23 7.38
N GLN A 432 -33.25 -5.49 7.78
CA GLN A 432 -34.53 -5.99 8.30
C GLN A 432 -34.65 -5.82 9.82
N ASP A 433 -33.53 -5.93 10.54
CA ASP A 433 -33.49 -5.94 12.01
C ASP A 433 -32.83 -4.68 12.62
N ASP A 434 -32.14 -3.87 11.81
CA ASP A 434 -31.50 -2.61 12.20
C ASP A 434 -32.23 -1.40 11.60
N GLU A 435 -32.87 -0.61 12.45
CA GLU A 435 -33.63 0.59 12.04
C GLU A 435 -32.73 1.70 11.47
N GLN A 436 -31.47 1.81 11.91
CA GLN A 436 -30.52 2.78 11.37
C GLN A 436 -30.07 2.33 9.97
N ALA A 437 -29.68 1.07 9.82
CA ALA A 437 -29.33 0.51 8.50
C ALA A 437 -30.48 0.68 7.50
N ALA A 438 -31.73 0.41 7.92
CA ALA A 438 -32.91 0.58 7.07
C ALA A 438 -33.15 2.05 6.66
N ARG A 439 -32.93 3.01 7.57
CA ARG A 439 -33.04 4.45 7.25
C ARG A 439 -31.96 4.88 6.28
N MET A 440 -30.71 4.51 6.54
CA MET A 440 -29.58 4.84 5.69
C MET A 440 -29.77 4.25 4.29
N TYR A 441 -30.11 2.97 4.19
CA TYR A 441 -30.41 2.31 2.91
C TYR A 441 -31.43 3.09 2.09
N ARG A 442 -32.52 3.56 2.74
CA ARG A 442 -33.55 4.37 2.07
C ARG A 442 -33.02 5.73 1.60
N ILE A 443 -32.12 6.37 2.37
CA ILE A 443 -31.52 7.64 2.00
C ILE A 443 -30.60 7.44 0.80
N MET A 444 -29.59 6.57 0.92
CA MET A 444 -28.57 6.31 -0.12
C MET A 444 -29.14 5.75 -1.42
N LEU A 445 -30.32 5.12 -1.39
CA LEU A 445 -31.00 4.59 -2.58
C LEU A 445 -32.28 5.34 -2.93
N ALA A 446 -32.44 6.59 -2.46
CA ALA A 446 -33.55 7.45 -2.88
C ALA A 446 -33.53 7.71 -4.40
N SER A 447 -32.34 7.90 -4.96
CA SER A 447 -32.05 7.87 -6.40
C SER A 447 -30.90 6.88 -6.63
N PRO A 448 -31.17 5.59 -6.90
CA PRO A 448 -30.12 4.56 -7.00
C PRO A 448 -29.09 4.79 -8.11
N ALA A 449 -29.43 5.61 -9.11
CA ALA A 449 -28.55 6.00 -10.20
C ALA A 449 -27.66 7.22 -9.87
N SER A 450 -27.85 7.86 -8.72
CA SER A 450 -27.11 9.07 -8.27
C SER A 450 -26.27 8.74 -7.05
N GLU A 451 -25.06 9.29 -6.92
CA GLU A 451 -24.10 9.00 -5.83
C GLU A 451 -24.69 9.15 -4.42
N ASP A 452 -24.08 8.50 -3.43
CA ASP A 452 -24.56 8.53 -2.04
C ASP A 452 -24.60 9.96 -1.51
N ILE A 453 -23.57 10.75 -1.80
CA ILE A 453 -23.46 12.14 -1.34
C ILE A 453 -24.59 13.00 -1.92
N ASP A 454 -24.97 12.81 -3.19
CA ASP A 454 -26.11 13.51 -3.80
C ASP A 454 -27.42 13.18 -3.09
N ASN A 455 -27.60 11.90 -2.76
CA ASN A 455 -28.78 11.43 -2.03
C ASN A 455 -28.80 11.99 -0.60
N TRP A 456 -27.65 12.11 0.06
CA TRP A 456 -27.53 12.78 1.36
C TRP A 456 -27.90 14.27 1.27
N ILE A 457 -27.39 15.00 0.28
CA ILE A 457 -27.75 16.42 0.06
C ILE A 457 -29.26 16.56 -0.14
N ALA A 458 -29.82 15.74 -1.03
CA ALA A 458 -31.25 15.74 -1.31
C ALA A 458 -32.06 15.46 -0.04
N TYR A 459 -31.62 14.52 0.79
CA TYR A 459 -32.26 14.23 2.08
C TYR A 459 -32.19 15.41 3.05
N PHE A 460 -30.99 16.00 3.23
CA PHE A 460 -30.81 17.16 4.11
C PHE A 460 -31.56 18.41 3.62
N HIS A 461 -31.77 18.58 2.31
CA HIS A 461 -32.52 19.73 1.78
C HIS A 461 -34.04 19.55 1.83
N ASN A 462 -34.53 18.32 1.66
CA ASN A 462 -35.97 18.07 1.46
C ASN A 462 -36.68 17.49 2.69
N GLU A 463 -35.97 16.75 3.55
CA GLU A 463 -36.58 16.00 4.66
C GLU A 463 -36.17 16.49 6.06
N VAL A 464 -34.99 17.11 6.21
CA VAL A 464 -34.48 17.55 7.51
C VAL A 464 -35.10 18.89 7.93
N GLU A 465 -35.58 18.96 9.17
CA GLU A 465 -36.15 20.18 9.75
C GLU A 465 -35.08 21.09 10.36
N TYR A 466 -34.94 22.31 9.85
CA TYR A 466 -34.05 23.34 10.41
C TYR A 466 -34.82 24.48 11.11
N PRO A 467 -34.16 25.21 12.04
CA PRO A 467 -32.84 24.90 12.60
C PRO A 467 -32.92 23.80 13.66
N PHE A 468 -31.83 23.08 13.88
CA PHE A 468 -31.69 22.12 14.98
C PHE A 468 -30.39 22.34 15.76
N PRO A 469 -30.36 22.01 17.07
CA PRO A 469 -29.19 22.23 17.90
C PRO A 469 -28.16 21.10 17.75
N ALA A 470 -26.88 21.45 17.72
CA ALA A 470 -25.76 20.51 17.66
C ALA A 470 -24.60 20.97 18.57
N VAL A 471 -23.62 20.10 18.76
CA VAL A 471 -22.38 20.33 19.49
C VAL A 471 -21.21 20.05 18.56
N VAL A 472 -20.20 20.90 18.58
CA VAL A 472 -18.95 20.68 17.85
C VAL A 472 -18.11 19.63 18.54
N GLU A 473 -17.64 18.62 17.83
CA GLU A 473 -16.67 17.66 18.35
C GLU A 473 -15.22 18.11 18.14
N GLY A 474 -14.94 18.80 17.02
CA GLY A 474 -13.67 19.48 16.74
C GLY A 474 -12.50 18.54 16.41
N LEU A 475 -12.74 17.61 15.48
CA LEU A 475 -11.73 16.62 15.06
C LEU A 475 -10.83 17.13 13.93
N ALA A 476 -11.31 17.94 12.98
CA ALA A 476 -10.53 18.40 11.83
C ALA A 476 -10.30 19.92 11.81
N LEU A 477 -11.29 20.76 12.14
CA LEU A 477 -11.15 22.22 12.13
C LEU A 477 -11.06 22.85 13.54
N GLN A 478 -9.89 23.38 13.89
CA GLN A 478 -9.61 23.97 15.21
C GLN A 478 -10.20 25.39 15.44
N HIS A 479 -11.15 25.85 14.60
CA HIS A 479 -11.69 27.21 14.68
C HIS A 479 -12.82 27.36 15.71
N ILE A 480 -13.41 26.27 16.16
CA ILE A 480 -14.43 26.24 17.20
C ILE A 480 -14.03 25.21 18.26
N GLU A 481 -14.05 25.62 19.54
CA GLU A 481 -13.73 24.72 20.64
C GLU A 481 -14.70 23.52 20.68
N PRO A 482 -14.18 22.28 20.81
CA PRO A 482 -14.97 21.10 21.12
C PRO A 482 -15.94 21.32 22.28
N GLY A 483 -17.14 20.75 22.20
CA GLY A 483 -18.21 20.92 23.17
C GLY A 483 -19.02 22.23 23.00
N THR A 484 -18.72 23.06 22.00
CA THR A 484 -19.51 24.27 21.74
C THR A 484 -20.89 23.92 21.19
N GLU A 485 -21.96 24.33 21.86
CA GLU A 485 -23.33 24.29 21.33
C GLU A 485 -23.54 25.34 20.22
N ILE A 486 -24.15 24.90 19.12
CA ILE A 486 -24.46 25.68 17.92
C ILE A 486 -25.88 25.37 17.40
N GLU A 487 -26.41 26.22 16.52
CA GLU A 487 -27.61 25.89 15.73
C GLU A 487 -27.20 25.60 14.27
N VAL A 488 -27.59 24.45 13.74
CA VAL A 488 -27.46 24.14 12.31
C VAL A 488 -28.64 24.75 11.57
N LEU A 489 -28.38 25.55 10.55
CA LEU A 489 -29.38 26.29 9.78
C LEU A 489 -29.74 25.63 8.45
N GLY A 490 -28.85 24.80 7.91
CA GLY A 490 -29.00 24.14 6.60
C GLY A 490 -27.68 23.54 6.13
N VAL A 491 -27.74 22.67 5.12
CA VAL A 491 -26.56 22.20 4.37
C VAL A 491 -26.36 23.10 3.15
N GLU A 492 -25.13 23.60 2.97
CA GLU A 492 -24.75 24.55 1.91
C GLU A 492 -24.27 23.83 0.64
N GLY A 493 -23.61 22.67 0.78
CA GLY A 493 -23.04 21.91 -0.33
C GLY A 493 -22.05 20.85 0.14
N ILE A 494 -21.12 20.50 -0.74
CA ILE A 494 -20.00 19.58 -0.50
C ILE A 494 -18.71 20.40 -0.39
N ASP A 495 -17.80 19.98 0.47
CA ASP A 495 -16.41 20.42 0.48
C ASP A 495 -15.61 19.60 -0.54
N GLU A 496 -15.31 20.21 -1.69
CA GLU A 496 -14.52 19.59 -2.76
C GLU A 496 -13.00 19.72 -2.51
N GLU A 497 -12.55 20.60 -1.61
CA GLU A 497 -11.13 20.91 -1.41
C GLU A 497 -10.51 20.08 -0.27
N GLU A 498 -11.17 20.01 0.89
CA GLU A 498 -10.60 19.36 2.09
C GLU A 498 -11.19 17.97 2.35
N GLY A 499 -12.14 17.50 1.52
CA GLY A 499 -12.68 16.13 1.59
C GLY A 499 -13.67 15.86 2.74
N PHE A 500 -14.08 16.88 3.49
CA PHE A 500 -14.96 16.73 4.66
C PHE A 500 -16.44 16.43 4.36
N GLY A 501 -16.79 16.15 3.10
CA GLY A 501 -18.16 15.85 2.70
C GLY A 501 -19.09 17.04 2.81
N LEU A 502 -20.21 16.92 3.51
CA LEU A 502 -21.24 17.95 3.56
C LEU A 502 -20.85 19.10 4.48
N VAL A 503 -21.05 20.32 3.98
CA VAL A 503 -20.82 21.56 4.74
C VAL A 503 -22.14 22.14 5.20
N ALA A 504 -22.22 22.46 6.49
CA ALA A 504 -23.39 23.02 7.13
C ALA A 504 -23.21 24.52 7.42
N SER A 505 -24.28 25.28 7.22
CA SER A 505 -24.40 26.63 7.75
C SER A 505 -24.73 26.56 9.24
N ILE A 506 -23.82 27.00 10.09
CA ILE A 506 -23.97 26.96 11.55
C ILE A 506 -24.03 28.36 12.14
N LYS A 507 -24.76 28.50 13.25
CA LYS A 507 -24.89 29.75 13.98
C LYS A 507 -24.32 29.62 15.39
N LYS A 508 -23.28 30.40 15.66
CA LYS A 508 -22.65 30.56 16.98
C LYS A 508 -22.87 31.98 17.49
N GLY A 509 -23.87 32.15 18.37
CA GLY A 509 -24.28 33.46 18.87
C GLY A 509 -24.86 34.36 17.77
N ARG A 510 -24.08 35.33 17.28
CA ARG A 510 -24.48 36.24 16.18
C ARG A 510 -23.75 35.95 14.86
N ALA A 511 -22.74 35.10 14.87
CA ALA A 511 -22.00 34.73 13.67
C ALA A 511 -22.70 33.55 12.97
N ILE A 512 -22.70 33.58 11.64
CA ILE A 512 -23.04 32.44 10.78
C ILE A 512 -21.73 32.04 10.10
N LEU A 513 -21.40 30.75 10.16
CA LEU A 513 -20.16 30.17 9.66
C LEU A 513 -20.50 28.89 8.90
N SER A 514 -19.66 28.52 7.93
CA SER A 514 -19.70 27.20 7.30
C SER A 514 -18.85 26.24 8.14
N TYR A 515 -19.33 25.01 8.32
CA TYR A 515 -18.64 24.01 9.14
C TYR A 515 -18.96 22.59 8.67
N PRO A 516 -17.98 21.66 8.67
CA PRO A 516 -18.20 20.26 8.31
C PRO A 516 -19.33 19.63 9.12
N LEU A 517 -20.28 19.00 8.42
CA LEU A 517 -21.43 18.37 9.06
C LEU A 517 -21.02 17.12 9.85
N MET A 518 -19.99 16.39 9.41
CA MET A 518 -19.48 15.19 10.09
C MET A 518 -18.90 15.47 11.48
N GLU A 519 -18.42 16.70 11.72
CA GLU A 519 -17.89 17.13 13.01
C GLU A 519 -18.95 17.57 14.03
N LEU A 520 -20.22 17.54 13.64
CA LEU A 520 -21.31 17.96 14.50
C LEU A 520 -21.98 16.74 15.12
N MET A 521 -22.29 16.85 16.40
CA MET A 521 -23.06 15.86 17.15
C MET A 521 -24.38 16.44 17.61
N PRO A 522 -25.47 15.65 17.67
CA PRO A 522 -26.70 16.15 18.26
C PRO A 522 -26.48 16.44 19.74
N VAL A 523 -27.10 17.51 20.26
CA VAL A 523 -27.05 17.82 21.71
C VAL A 523 -27.62 16.66 22.55
N ASN A 524 -28.56 15.91 21.99
CA ASN A 524 -29.13 14.71 22.59
C ASN A 524 -29.33 13.64 21.51
N GLU A 525 -28.60 12.54 21.61
CA GLU A 525 -28.67 11.40 20.68
C GLU A 525 -30.03 10.72 20.61
N HIS A 526 -30.88 10.90 21.63
CA HIS A 526 -32.25 10.37 21.63
C HIS A 526 -33.29 11.31 21.04
N ASP A 527 -32.90 12.52 20.62
CA ASP A 527 -33.81 13.44 19.93
C ASP A 527 -33.95 13.00 18.46
N PRO A 528 -35.17 12.68 17.98
CA PRO A 528 -35.38 12.35 16.57
C PRO A 528 -34.86 13.40 15.59
N LYS A 529 -34.74 14.68 16.01
CA LYS A 529 -34.17 15.75 15.18
C LYS A 529 -32.66 15.64 14.98
N GLY A 530 -31.97 14.94 15.89
CA GLY A 530 -30.54 14.65 15.79
C GLY A 530 -30.22 13.42 14.95
N GLN A 531 -31.21 12.57 14.65
CA GLN A 531 -30.97 11.31 13.94
C GLN A 531 -30.37 11.48 12.54
N PRO A 532 -30.79 12.45 11.70
CA PRO A 532 -30.14 12.68 10.40
C PRO A 532 -28.63 12.91 10.51
N LEU A 533 -28.21 13.60 11.57
CA LEU A 533 -26.80 13.91 11.80
C LEU A 533 -26.01 12.67 12.21
N LEU A 534 -26.58 11.83 13.08
CA LEU A 534 -25.97 10.55 13.47
C LEU A 534 -25.88 9.57 12.27
N ASP A 535 -26.94 9.48 11.47
CA ASP A 535 -26.98 8.60 10.30
C ASP A 535 -25.95 9.06 9.24
N TYR A 536 -25.86 10.37 8.98
CA TYR A 536 -24.87 10.94 8.05
C TYR A 536 -23.44 10.76 8.53
N ARG A 537 -23.18 11.02 9.82
CA ARG A 537 -21.85 10.88 10.39
C ARG A 537 -21.37 9.44 10.32
N TYR A 538 -22.22 8.48 10.68
CA TYR A 538 -21.86 7.06 10.59
C TYR A 538 -21.53 6.65 9.15
N TRP A 539 -22.23 7.23 8.17
CA TRP A 539 -21.87 7.05 6.76
C TRP A 539 -20.53 7.71 6.41
N ALA A 540 -20.35 8.97 6.79
CA ALA A 540 -19.15 9.74 6.49
C ALA A 540 -17.89 9.10 7.09
N ASP A 541 -17.93 8.67 8.35
CA ASP A 541 -16.81 8.02 9.06
C ASP A 541 -16.31 6.73 8.38
N LEU A 542 -17.11 6.12 7.49
CA LEU A 542 -16.79 4.87 6.79
C LEU A 542 -16.57 5.04 5.27
N MET A 543 -16.98 6.16 4.69
CA MET A 543 -17.04 6.35 3.23
C MET A 543 -16.24 7.58 2.75
N LEU A 544 -15.86 8.48 3.65
CA LEU A 544 -15.01 9.65 3.42
C LEU A 544 -13.76 9.52 4.27
#